data_AF-A0A3Q8STI1-F1
#
_entry.id   AF-A0A3Q8STI1-F1
#
_cell.length_a   1.000
_cell.length_b   1.000
_cell.length_c   1.000
_cell.angle_alpha   90.00
_cell.angle_beta   90.00
_cell.angle_gamma   90.00
#
_symmetry.space_group_name_H-M   'P 1'
#
loop_
_entity.id
_entity.type
_entity.pdbx_description
1 polymer ?
#
loop_
_entity_poly.entity_id
_entity_poly.type
_entity_poly.pdbx_seq_one_letter_code
_entity_poly.pdbx_strand_id
1 'polypeptide(L)'
;MGGEAQPFISTSKKHWFTTPRLNYHLHRKLVIIDHHISYIGGFNIGDQYVNKSPKFGHWQDTHLRVIGQSPILMAVRFAMDWNTSIRRTNLPKFELKELKPFTVNRKDINDNKNVAMQIVYSGPDNQHYGIRRGYEGIIAGAKKYIYIQMPYLIPEESILEALIIAANSGIDVRIMVLLACPIIHLFIVLQNTMLSI
;
A
#
# COMPACT_ATOMS: atom_id res chain seq x y z
N MET A 1 -24.54 -14.57 11.33
CA MET A 1 -23.66 -13.41 11.06
C MET A 1 -23.78 -13.11 9.58
N GLY A 2 -24.31 -11.94 9.24
CA GLY A 2 -24.52 -11.53 7.84
C GLY A 2 -23.35 -10.70 7.30
N GLY A 3 -23.39 -10.36 6.02
CA GLY A 3 -22.42 -9.52 5.34
C GLY A 3 -22.55 -9.63 3.82
N GLU A 4 -22.09 -8.60 3.11
CA GLU A 4 -22.05 -8.61 1.65
C GLU A 4 -20.61 -8.80 1.18
N ALA A 5 -20.42 -9.59 0.12
CA ALA A 5 -19.12 -9.83 -0.47
C ALA A 5 -19.24 -9.75 -1.98
N GLN A 6 -18.34 -8.99 -2.61
CA GLN A 6 -18.30 -8.81 -4.05
C GLN A 6 -16.86 -8.94 -4.55
N PRO A 7 -16.58 -9.87 -5.48
CA PRO A 7 -15.31 -9.88 -6.20
C PRO A 7 -15.11 -8.58 -6.98
N PHE A 8 -13.90 -8.02 -6.91
CA PHE A 8 -13.52 -6.85 -7.70
C PHE A 8 -13.56 -7.20 -9.21
N ILE A 9 -14.38 -6.48 -9.98
CA ILE A 9 -14.54 -6.74 -11.42
C ILE A 9 -13.37 -6.10 -12.18
N SER A 10 -12.44 -6.92 -12.66
CA SER A 10 -11.35 -6.51 -13.56
C SER A 10 -11.72 -6.58 -15.06
N THR A 11 -12.67 -7.45 -15.44
CA THR A 11 -12.84 -7.86 -16.85
C THR A 11 -14.11 -7.35 -17.55
N SER A 12 -13.93 -6.87 -18.79
CA SER A 12 -15.01 -6.73 -19.76
C SER A 12 -15.34 -8.10 -20.34
N LYS A 13 -16.58 -8.58 -20.19
CA LYS A 13 -17.03 -9.87 -20.75
C LYS A 13 -17.11 -9.91 -22.29
N LYS A 14 -16.78 -8.83 -23.01
CA LYS A 14 -17.22 -8.68 -24.41
C LYS A 14 -16.19 -9.02 -25.50
N HIS A 15 -14.88 -9.02 -25.23
CA HIS A 15 -13.90 -9.36 -26.27
C HIS A 15 -12.64 -10.05 -25.73
N TRP A 16 -12.45 -11.32 -26.07
CA TRP A 16 -11.29 -12.13 -25.67
C TRP A 16 -9.99 -11.74 -26.39
N PHE A 17 -10.07 -10.90 -27.42
CA PHE A 17 -8.92 -10.47 -28.24
C PHE A 17 -8.64 -8.95 -28.24
N THR A 18 -9.44 -8.10 -27.59
CA THR A 18 -9.25 -6.63 -27.67
C THR A 18 -9.32 -5.88 -26.33
N THR A 19 -9.12 -6.56 -25.20
CA THR A 19 -9.22 -5.88 -23.89
C THR A 19 -7.85 -5.73 -23.22
N PRO A 20 -7.16 -4.56 -23.31
CA PRO A 20 -5.95 -4.28 -22.52
C PRO A 20 -6.20 -4.16 -21.00
N ARG A 21 -7.45 -4.32 -20.56
CA ARG A 21 -7.88 -4.22 -19.15
C ARG A 21 -7.80 -5.55 -18.38
N LEU A 22 -7.18 -6.59 -18.94
CA LEU A 22 -7.10 -7.91 -18.28
C LEU A 22 -6.36 -7.88 -16.92
N ASN A 23 -5.55 -6.85 -16.67
CA ASN A 23 -4.57 -6.85 -15.57
C ASN A 23 -4.94 -5.96 -14.36
N TYR A 24 -6.15 -5.42 -14.25
CA TYR A 24 -6.51 -4.58 -13.11
C TYR A 24 -6.94 -5.41 -11.90
N HIS A 25 -5.99 -5.76 -11.04
CA HIS A 25 -6.28 -6.41 -9.76
C HIS A 25 -6.40 -5.38 -8.64
N LEU A 26 -7.37 -5.57 -7.75
CA LEU A 26 -7.42 -4.82 -6.50
C LEU A 26 -6.40 -5.40 -5.54
N HIS A 27 -5.25 -4.73 -5.41
CA HIS A 27 -4.17 -5.17 -4.54
C HIS A 27 -4.19 -4.52 -3.15
N ARG A 28 -5.21 -3.69 -2.85
CA ARG A 28 -5.40 -3.04 -1.55
C ARG A 28 -5.94 -4.03 -0.51
N LYS A 29 -5.33 -4.05 0.67
CA LYS A 29 -5.84 -4.75 1.86
C LYS A 29 -6.19 -3.73 2.91
N LEU A 30 -7.46 -3.70 3.27
CA LEU A 30 -8.03 -2.64 4.08
C LEU A 30 -9.12 -3.23 4.97
N VAL A 31 -9.07 -2.90 6.25
CA VAL A 31 -10.16 -3.16 7.21
C VAL A 31 -10.51 -1.83 7.86
N ILE A 32 -11.79 -1.50 7.93
CA ILE A 32 -12.29 -0.28 8.56
C ILE A 32 -13.38 -0.67 9.55
N ILE A 33 -13.26 -0.18 10.77
CA ILE A 33 -14.17 -0.45 11.88
C ILE A 33 -14.72 0.89 12.35
N ASP A 34 -16.03 1.05 12.23
CA ASP A 34 -16.81 2.20 12.69
C ASP A 34 -16.32 3.58 12.24
N HIS A 35 -15.52 3.63 11.17
CA HIS A 35 -14.84 4.83 10.65
C HIS A 35 -13.81 5.45 11.62
N HIS A 36 -13.39 4.75 12.68
CA HIS A 36 -12.46 5.26 13.69
C HIS A 36 -11.15 4.48 13.79
N ILE A 37 -11.20 3.19 13.47
CA ILE A 37 -10.04 2.29 13.49
C ILE A 37 -9.95 1.67 12.11
N SER A 38 -8.77 1.69 11.53
CA SER A 38 -8.51 0.95 10.30
C SER A 38 -7.18 0.23 10.34
N TYR A 39 -7.07 -0.77 9.49
CA TYR A 39 -5.86 -1.54 9.27
C TYR A 39 -5.51 -1.53 7.79
N ILE A 40 -4.23 -1.27 7.48
CA ILE A 40 -3.69 -1.24 6.11
C ILE A 40 -2.28 -1.82 6.09
N GLY A 41 -1.94 -2.53 5.02
CA GLY A 41 -0.61 -3.13 4.84
C GLY A 41 -0.66 -4.29 3.86
N GLY A 42 0.24 -5.27 4.00
CA GLY A 42 0.35 -6.37 3.03
C GLY A 42 -0.46 -7.64 3.35
N PHE A 43 -0.80 -7.90 4.62
CA PHE A 43 -1.57 -9.10 4.99
C PHE A 43 -2.98 -9.13 4.38
N ASN A 44 -3.38 -10.29 3.83
CA ASN A 44 -4.78 -10.60 3.58
C ASN A 44 -5.41 -11.27 4.81
N ILE A 45 -6.70 -11.56 4.74
CA ILE A 45 -7.43 -12.31 5.78
C ILE A 45 -7.41 -13.79 5.39
N GLY A 46 -6.73 -14.62 6.20
CA GLY A 46 -6.67 -16.07 6.00
C GLY A 46 -5.65 -16.76 6.91
N ASP A 47 -5.81 -18.07 7.13
CA ASP A 47 -5.00 -18.85 8.08
C ASP A 47 -3.50 -18.89 7.73
N GLN A 48 -3.17 -18.71 6.45
CA GLN A 48 -1.78 -18.63 5.98
C GLN A 48 -0.97 -17.45 6.56
N TYR A 49 -1.64 -16.38 7.01
CA TYR A 49 -0.98 -15.17 7.52
C TYR A 49 -0.77 -15.18 9.03
N VAL A 50 -1.24 -16.22 9.73
CA VAL A 50 -1.13 -16.36 11.19
C VAL A 50 -0.23 -17.53 11.59
N ASN A 51 0.70 -17.93 10.71
CA ASN A 51 1.68 -19.01 10.91
C ASN A 51 1.04 -20.37 11.23
N LYS A 52 -0.24 -20.57 10.88
CA LYS A 52 -0.97 -21.82 11.11
C LYS A 52 -0.88 -22.81 9.95
N SER A 53 -0.33 -22.39 8.81
CA SER A 53 -0.20 -23.25 7.64
C SER A 53 1.20 -23.84 7.53
N PRO A 54 1.37 -25.17 7.65
CA PRO A 54 2.67 -25.82 7.44
C PRO A 54 3.25 -25.59 6.05
N LYS A 55 2.38 -25.35 5.05
CA LYS A 55 2.77 -25.09 3.67
C LYS A 55 3.41 -23.70 3.48
N PHE A 56 2.87 -22.68 4.15
CA PHE A 56 3.32 -21.31 3.99
C PHE A 56 4.38 -20.90 5.03
N GLY A 57 4.47 -21.64 6.14
CA GLY A 57 5.45 -21.38 7.18
C GLY A 57 5.22 -20.03 7.87
N HIS A 58 6.32 -19.36 8.23
CA HIS A 58 6.26 -18.04 8.82
C HIS A 58 6.05 -16.96 7.76
N TRP A 59 4.96 -16.21 7.85
CA TRP A 59 4.67 -15.11 6.93
C TRP A 59 5.13 -13.77 7.51
N GLN A 60 6.10 -13.12 6.86
CA GLN A 60 6.55 -11.80 7.25
C GLN A 60 5.90 -10.73 6.38
N ASP A 61 5.17 -9.81 7.00
CA ASP A 61 4.57 -8.65 6.35
C ASP A 61 4.43 -7.51 7.37
N THR A 62 4.16 -6.30 6.87
CA THR A 62 3.92 -5.11 7.70
C THR A 62 2.47 -4.70 7.62
N HIS A 63 1.88 -4.41 8.78
CA HIS A 63 0.53 -3.88 8.89
C HIS A 63 0.49 -2.73 9.89
N LEU A 64 -0.26 -1.70 9.54
CA LEU A 64 -0.44 -0.50 10.34
C LEU A 64 -1.86 -0.45 10.86
N ARG A 65 -2.01 -0.28 12.18
CA ARG A 65 -3.26 0.14 12.79
C ARG A 65 -3.31 1.65 12.83
N VAL A 66 -4.32 2.23 12.21
CA VAL A 66 -4.53 3.67 12.11
C VAL A 66 -5.75 4.03 12.95
N ILE A 67 -5.58 5.01 13.83
CA ILE A 67 -6.63 5.52 14.72
C ILE A 67 -6.70 7.03 14.54
N GLY A 68 -7.91 7.59 14.41
CA GLY A 68 -8.12 9.04 14.30
C GLY A 68 -8.95 9.41 13.09
N GLN A 69 -8.48 10.38 12.29
CA GLN A 69 -9.26 10.97 11.19
C GLN A 69 -9.02 10.26 9.84
N SER A 70 -7.83 9.70 9.62
CA SER A 70 -7.46 9.03 8.36
C SER A 70 -8.32 7.81 7.99
N PRO A 71 -8.91 7.02 8.93
CA PRO A 71 -9.79 5.91 8.60
C PRO A 71 -11.00 6.29 7.74
N ILE A 72 -11.49 7.54 7.85
CA ILE A 72 -12.58 8.04 7.00
C ILE A 72 -12.14 8.14 5.54
N LEU A 73 -10.94 8.66 5.27
CA LEU A 73 -10.42 8.71 3.89
C LEU A 73 -10.23 7.31 3.30
N MET A 74 -9.90 6.34 4.14
CA MET A 74 -9.85 4.93 3.74
C MET A 74 -11.24 4.40 3.42
N ALA A 75 -12.27 4.77 4.19
CA ALA A 75 -13.66 4.42 3.93
C ALA A 75 -14.19 5.04 2.62
N VAL A 76 -13.84 6.30 2.33
CA VAL A 76 -14.12 6.92 1.03
C VAL A 76 -13.51 6.10 -0.11
N ARG A 77 -12.25 5.67 0.03
CA ARG A 77 -11.60 4.83 -1.01
C ARG A 77 -12.27 3.46 -1.14
N PHE A 78 -12.66 2.85 -0.02
CA PHE A 78 -13.42 1.61 -0.03
C PHE A 78 -14.76 1.78 -0.78
N ALA A 79 -15.50 2.85 -0.49
CA ALA A 79 -16.77 3.14 -1.16
C ALA A 79 -16.61 3.27 -2.68
N MET A 80 -15.53 3.91 -3.14
CA MET A 80 -15.20 4.00 -4.58
C MET A 80 -14.95 2.62 -5.21
N ASP A 81 -14.20 1.75 -4.52
CA ASP A 81 -13.89 0.39 -4.99
C ASP A 81 -15.13 -0.50 -4.99
N TRP A 82 -15.92 -0.44 -3.90
CA TRP A 82 -17.18 -1.16 -3.74
C TRP A 82 -18.16 -0.79 -4.85
N ASN A 83 -18.48 0.51 -4.98
CA ASN A 83 -19.43 1.02 -5.97
C ASN A 83 -19.01 0.75 -7.41
N THR A 84 -17.71 0.60 -7.67
CA THR A 84 -17.20 0.16 -8.98
C THR A 84 -17.41 -1.33 -9.19
N SER A 85 -17.20 -2.15 -8.15
CA SER A 85 -17.32 -3.61 -8.21
C SER A 85 -18.75 -4.09 -8.35
N ILE A 86 -19.71 -3.40 -7.74
CA ILE A 86 -21.13 -3.79 -7.77
C ILE A 86 -21.91 -3.26 -8.98
N ARG A 87 -21.27 -2.56 -9.93
CA ARG A 87 -21.99 -1.95 -11.09
C ARG A 87 -22.82 -2.93 -11.93
N ARG A 88 -22.54 -4.23 -11.82
CA ARG A 88 -23.23 -5.31 -12.53
C ARG A 88 -23.97 -6.27 -11.59
N THR A 89 -24.21 -5.87 -10.36
CA THR A 89 -24.93 -6.67 -9.36
C THR A 89 -26.06 -5.84 -8.74
N ASN A 90 -26.95 -6.51 -8.00
CA ASN A 90 -28.07 -5.86 -7.31
C ASN A 90 -27.71 -5.47 -5.85
N LEU A 91 -26.42 -5.42 -5.52
CA LEU A 91 -25.96 -5.05 -4.19
C LEU A 91 -26.15 -3.53 -3.97
N PRO A 92 -26.45 -3.11 -2.73
CA PRO A 92 -26.59 -1.69 -2.41
C PRO A 92 -25.27 -0.94 -2.58
N LYS A 93 -25.36 0.29 -3.06
CA LYS A 93 -24.22 1.20 -3.11
C LYS A 93 -23.87 1.65 -1.70
N PHE A 94 -22.57 1.83 -1.47
CA PHE A 94 -22.07 2.52 -0.30
C PHE A 94 -22.18 4.02 -0.55
N GLU A 95 -23.12 4.71 0.10
CA GLU A 95 -23.28 6.14 -0.06
C GLU A 95 -22.41 6.91 0.94
N LEU A 96 -21.77 8.00 0.50
CA LEU A 96 -20.90 8.78 1.39
C LEU A 96 -21.64 9.41 2.57
N LYS A 97 -22.97 9.57 2.48
CA LYS A 97 -23.81 10.02 3.59
C LYS A 97 -23.91 9.01 4.73
N GLU A 98 -23.55 7.75 4.49
CA GLU A 98 -23.45 6.70 5.51
C GLU A 98 -22.17 6.82 6.34
N LEU A 99 -21.20 7.61 5.87
CA LEU A 99 -20.02 7.94 6.67
C LEU A 99 -20.45 8.81 7.84
N LYS A 100 -19.89 8.51 9.02
CA LYS A 100 -20.08 9.38 10.19
C LYS A 100 -19.62 10.80 9.85
N PRO A 101 -20.36 11.84 10.27
CA PRO A 101 -19.90 13.22 10.13
C PRO A 101 -18.49 13.34 10.68
N PHE A 102 -17.62 13.96 9.89
CA PHE A 102 -16.23 14.12 10.27
C PHE A 102 -15.78 15.55 10.03
N THR A 103 -15.00 16.04 10.98
CA THR A 103 -14.29 17.31 10.88
C THR A 103 -12.80 17.00 10.86
N VAL A 104 -12.11 17.47 9.83
CA VAL A 104 -10.65 17.41 9.79
C VAL A 104 -10.13 18.46 10.75
N ASN A 105 -9.89 18.05 11.99
CA ASN A 105 -9.30 18.92 12.99
C ASN A 105 -7.79 18.76 12.92
N ARG A 106 -7.10 19.79 12.44
CA ARG A 106 -5.63 19.85 12.52
C ARG A 106 -5.24 19.93 13.99
N LYS A 107 -4.98 18.77 14.59
CA LYS A 107 -4.45 18.69 15.95
C LYS A 107 -3.03 19.27 15.96
N ASP A 108 -2.64 19.77 17.12
CA ASP A 108 -1.33 20.36 17.32
C ASP A 108 -0.23 19.32 17.01
N ILE A 109 0.72 19.70 16.16
CA ILE A 109 1.77 18.79 15.64
C ILE A 109 2.77 18.44 16.76
N ASN A 110 2.76 19.20 17.85
CA ASN A 110 3.63 19.01 19.00
C ASN A 110 3.16 17.92 19.98
N ASP A 111 1.97 17.33 19.77
CA ASP A 111 1.56 16.15 20.54
C ASP A 111 2.24 14.89 19.97
N ASN A 112 3.26 14.40 20.68
CA ASN A 112 4.02 13.19 20.32
C ASN A 112 3.17 11.92 20.16
N LYS A 113 1.88 11.95 20.51
CA LYS A 113 0.94 10.84 20.29
C LYS A 113 0.30 10.83 18.90
N ASN A 114 0.42 11.90 18.13
CA ASN A 114 -0.17 12.02 16.80
C ASN A 114 0.91 12.08 15.72
N VAL A 115 0.59 11.53 14.54
CA VAL A 115 1.42 11.65 13.36
C VAL A 115 0.59 12.20 12.21
N ALA A 116 1.16 13.12 11.44
CA ALA A 116 0.54 13.59 10.21
C ALA A 116 0.47 12.42 9.22
N MET A 117 -0.74 12.12 8.73
CA MET A 117 -0.96 10.99 7.83
C MET A 117 -1.79 11.40 6.63
N GLN A 118 -1.28 11.05 5.44
CA GLN A 118 -1.98 11.21 4.18
C GLN A 118 -2.27 9.83 3.57
N ILE A 119 -3.53 9.60 3.19
CA ILE A 119 -3.91 8.39 2.46
C ILE A 119 -3.66 8.63 0.97
N VAL A 120 -2.76 7.84 0.40
CA VAL A 120 -2.46 7.82 -1.04
C VAL A 120 -2.88 6.49 -1.64
N TYR A 121 -3.34 6.51 -2.90
CA TYR A 121 -3.79 5.32 -3.61
C TYR A 121 -3.41 5.37 -5.09
N SER A 122 -3.31 4.21 -5.72
CA SER A 122 -3.18 4.06 -7.18
C SER A 122 -4.44 3.41 -7.75
N GLY A 123 -4.72 3.68 -9.02
CA GLY A 123 -5.85 3.12 -9.75
C GLY A 123 -5.90 3.67 -11.18
N PRO A 124 -6.69 3.06 -12.08
CA PRO A 124 -6.86 3.55 -13.45
C PRO A 124 -7.49 4.95 -13.52
N ASP A 125 -8.11 5.39 -12.43
CA ASP A 125 -8.68 6.71 -12.18
C ASP A 125 -7.63 7.75 -11.71
N ASN A 126 -6.38 7.35 -11.42
CA ASN A 126 -5.36 8.24 -10.89
C ASN A 126 -4.28 8.59 -11.93
N GLN A 127 -4.34 9.81 -12.46
CA GLN A 127 -3.35 10.33 -13.42
C GLN A 127 -2.13 10.99 -12.76
N HIS A 128 -2.13 11.17 -11.43
CA HIS A 128 -1.12 11.97 -10.73
C HIS A 128 0.02 11.16 -10.13
N TYR A 129 0.03 9.82 -10.29
CA TYR A 129 1.08 8.92 -9.79
C TYR A 129 1.47 9.20 -8.33
N GLY A 130 0.48 9.46 -7.47
CA GLY A 130 0.70 9.99 -6.11
C GLY A 130 1.61 9.12 -5.22
N ILE A 131 1.52 7.80 -5.33
CA ILE A 131 2.41 6.88 -4.60
C ILE A 131 3.86 7.04 -5.05
N ARG A 132 4.11 7.07 -6.37
CA ARG A 132 5.45 7.24 -6.93
C ARG A 132 6.07 8.57 -6.50
N ARG A 133 5.36 9.68 -6.71
CA ARG A 133 5.84 11.02 -6.31
C ARG A 133 6.08 11.13 -4.80
N GLY A 134 5.24 10.45 -4.01
CA GLY A 134 5.43 10.34 -2.57
C GLY A 134 6.77 9.67 -2.22
N TYR A 135 7.08 8.53 -2.86
CA TYR A 135 8.38 7.87 -2.66
C TYR A 135 9.56 8.69 -3.16
N GLU A 136 9.48 9.30 -4.35
CA GLU A 136 10.52 10.19 -4.88
C GLU A 136 10.82 11.33 -3.89
N GLY A 137 9.78 11.96 -3.34
CA GLY A 137 9.91 13.02 -2.33
C GLY A 137 10.53 12.53 -1.02
N ILE A 138 10.15 11.34 -0.54
CA ILE A 138 10.74 10.73 0.66
C ILE A 138 12.23 10.44 0.46
N ILE A 139 12.60 9.86 -0.68
CA ILE A 139 13.99 9.53 -1.01
C ILE A 139 14.83 10.80 -1.12
N ALA A 140 14.36 11.78 -1.89
CA ALA A 140 15.06 13.07 -2.06
C ALA A 140 15.18 13.86 -0.75
N GLY A 141 14.23 13.69 0.18
CA GLY A 141 14.23 14.35 1.48
C GLY A 141 15.07 13.66 2.56
N ALA A 142 15.55 12.43 2.33
CA ALA A 142 16.26 11.63 3.33
C ALA A 142 17.58 12.29 3.77
N LYS A 143 17.91 12.17 5.07
CA LYS A 143 19.09 12.81 5.67
C LYS A 143 20.09 11.84 6.32
N LYS A 144 19.66 10.61 6.61
CA LYS A 144 20.48 9.64 7.37
C LYS A 144 20.46 8.26 6.75
N TYR A 145 19.27 7.70 6.56
CA TYR A 145 19.11 6.35 6.00
C TYR A 145 17.81 6.22 5.21
N ILE A 146 17.78 5.24 4.31
CA ILE A 146 16.60 4.78 3.58
C ILE A 146 16.56 3.26 3.66
N TYR A 147 15.62 2.72 4.43
CA TYR A 147 15.42 1.26 4.55
C TYR A 147 14.13 0.86 3.85
N ILE A 148 14.26 -0.03 2.88
CA ILE A 148 13.16 -0.49 2.04
C ILE A 148 12.99 -1.98 2.22
N GLN A 149 11.76 -2.43 2.48
CA GLN A 149 11.39 -3.82 2.45
C GLN A 149 10.31 -4.02 1.38
N MET A 150 10.56 -4.92 0.42
CA MET A 150 9.56 -5.26 -0.59
C MET A 150 9.69 -6.73 -1.02
N PRO A 151 8.58 -7.39 -1.39
CA PRO A 151 8.61 -8.79 -1.78
C PRO A 151 9.36 -9.03 -3.10
N TYR A 152 9.35 -8.04 -4.01
CA TYR A 152 10.01 -8.10 -5.32
C TYR A 152 10.65 -6.75 -5.64
N LEU A 153 11.94 -6.74 -5.97
CA LEU A 153 12.65 -5.53 -6.34
C LEU A 153 12.50 -5.25 -7.84
N ILE A 154 11.50 -4.46 -8.19
CA ILE A 154 11.25 -3.99 -9.56
C ILE A 154 10.94 -2.48 -9.51
N PRO A 155 11.92 -1.63 -9.14
CA PRO A 155 11.72 -0.18 -9.08
C PRO A 155 11.62 0.41 -10.49
N GLU A 156 10.85 1.48 -10.65
CA GLU A 156 10.90 2.30 -11.85
C GLU A 156 12.23 3.07 -11.90
N GLU A 157 12.71 3.39 -13.11
CA GLU A 157 13.97 4.08 -13.36
C GLU A 157 14.16 5.32 -12.46
N SER A 158 13.13 6.18 -12.37
CA SER A 158 13.15 7.36 -11.49
C SER A 158 13.41 7.07 -10.00
N ILE A 159 12.85 5.97 -9.47
CA ILE A 159 13.08 5.57 -8.08
C ILE A 159 14.48 5.01 -7.92
N LEU A 160 14.95 4.21 -8.89
CA LEU A 160 16.29 3.66 -8.88
C LEU A 160 17.35 4.77 -8.88
N GLU A 161 17.23 5.73 -9.79
CA GLU A 161 18.14 6.89 -9.87
C GLU A 161 18.11 7.71 -8.58
N ALA A 162 16.93 7.96 -8.00
CA ALA A 162 16.82 8.66 -6.72
C ALA A 162 17.55 7.92 -5.58
N LEU A 163 17.49 6.58 -5.55
CA LEU A 163 18.21 5.77 -4.56
C LEU A 163 19.73 5.80 -4.78
N ILE A 164 20.18 5.76 -6.03
CA ILE A 164 21.61 5.89 -6.38
C ILE A 164 22.15 7.25 -5.94
N ILE A 165 21.43 8.34 -6.24
CA ILE A 165 21.80 9.69 -5.82
C ILE A 165 21.87 9.79 -4.30
N ALA A 166 20.90 9.22 -3.58
CA ALA A 166 20.90 9.20 -2.12
C ALA A 166 22.12 8.45 -1.55
N ALA A 167 22.42 7.26 -2.07
CA ALA A 167 23.59 6.48 -1.65
C ALA A 167 24.91 7.20 -1.92
N ASN A 168 25.06 7.82 -3.10
CA ASN A 168 26.23 8.63 -3.45
C ASN A 168 26.38 9.89 -2.59
N SER A 169 25.27 10.38 -2.02
CA SER A 169 25.26 11.49 -1.07
C SER A 169 25.61 11.08 0.37
N GLY A 170 26.02 9.83 0.60
CA GLY A 170 26.40 9.30 1.92
C GLY A 170 25.24 8.86 2.81
N ILE A 171 24.03 8.74 2.27
CA ILE A 171 22.86 8.21 2.99
C ILE A 171 22.97 6.68 3.05
N ASP A 172 22.70 6.06 4.21
CA ASP A 172 22.69 4.59 4.36
C ASP A 172 21.45 3.99 3.69
N VAL A 173 21.60 3.44 2.50
CA VAL A 173 20.51 2.84 1.73
C VAL A 173 20.58 1.31 1.82
N ARG A 174 19.54 0.70 2.38
CA ARG A 174 19.41 -0.76 2.52
C ARG A 174 18.08 -1.25 1.98
N ILE A 175 18.14 -2.25 1.12
CA ILE A 175 16.96 -2.86 0.50
C ILE A 175 16.90 -4.32 0.92
N MET A 176 15.83 -4.69 1.60
CA MET A 176 15.49 -6.06 1.95
C MET A 176 14.51 -6.62 0.94
N VAL A 177 14.88 -7.74 0.31
CA VAL A 177 14.05 -8.46 -0.67
C VAL A 177 13.93 -9.92 -0.26
N LEU A 178 12.75 -10.51 -0.53
CA LEU A 178 12.55 -11.94 -0.37
C LEU A 178 13.19 -12.68 -1.56
N LEU A 179 14.11 -13.61 -1.27
CA LEU A 179 14.52 -14.59 -2.26
C LEU A 179 13.46 -15.69 -2.36
N ALA A 180 13.44 -16.43 -3.47
CA ALA A 180 12.48 -17.52 -3.73
C ALA A 180 12.48 -18.64 -2.66
N CYS A 181 13.37 -18.59 -1.67
CA CYS A 181 13.36 -19.42 -0.48
C CYS A 181 12.80 -18.60 0.71
N PRO A 182 11.70 -19.01 1.36
CA PRO A 182 11.04 -18.26 2.45
C PRO A 182 11.89 -18.11 3.73
N ILE A 183 13.16 -18.53 3.71
CA ILE A 183 14.06 -18.58 4.87
C ILE A 183 15.20 -17.55 4.74
N ILE A 184 15.44 -16.95 3.57
CA ILE A 184 16.60 -16.07 3.33
C ILE A 184 16.14 -14.66 2.94
N HIS A 185 16.48 -13.69 3.78
CA HIS A 185 16.38 -12.26 3.46
C HIS A 185 17.67 -11.81 2.78
N LEU A 186 17.58 -11.29 1.56
CA LEU A 186 18.70 -10.63 0.92
C LEU A 186 18.70 -9.16 1.32
N PHE A 187 19.78 -8.70 1.93
CA PHE A 187 20.05 -7.29 2.13
C PHE A 187 20.96 -6.80 1.00
N ILE A 188 20.41 -5.96 0.14
CA ILE A 188 21.19 -5.18 -0.83
C ILE A 188 21.56 -3.88 -0.11
N VAL A 189 22.84 -3.73 0.20
CA VAL A 189 23.40 -2.48 0.74
C VAL A 189 23.97 -1.71 -0.44
N LEU A 190 23.39 -0.55 -0.74
CA LEU A 190 23.97 0.37 -1.71
C LEU A 190 24.95 1.26 -0.94
N GLN A 191 26.22 0.88 -0.95
CA GLN A 191 27.31 1.70 -0.41
C GLN A 191 28.28 2.04 -1.52
N ASN A 192 28.78 3.28 -1.48
CA ASN A 192 29.91 3.71 -2.28
C ASN A 192 31.17 3.04 -1.72
N THR A 193 31.47 1.80 -2.12
CA THR A 193 32.82 1.28 -1.98
C THR A 193 33.68 2.07 -2.95
N MET A 194 34.35 3.11 -2.46
CA MET A 194 35.63 3.49 -3.04
C MET A 194 36.53 2.26 -2.95
N LEU A 195 36.59 1.50 -4.05
CA LEU A 195 37.75 0.70 -4.37
C LEU A 195 38.91 1.68 -4.54
N SER A 196 39.58 2.00 -3.43
CA SER A 196 40.98 2.39 -3.49
C SER A 196 41.77 1.13 -3.84
N ILE A 197 42.08 0.98 -5.13
CA ILE A 197 43.24 0.21 -5.58
C ILE A 197 44.45 1.13 -5.46
#